data_AF-A0A7J8KIE7-F1
#
_entry.id   AF-A0A7J8KIE7-F1
#
_cell.length_a   1.000
_cell.length_b   1.000
_cell.length_c   1.000
_cell.angle_alpha   90.00
_cell.angle_beta   90.00
_cell.angle_gamma   90.00
#
_symmetry.space_group_name_H-M   'P 1'
#
loop_
_entity.id
_entity.type
_entity.pdbx_description
1 polymer ?
#
loop_
_entity_poly.entity_id
_entity_poly.type
_entity_poly.pdbx_seq_one_letter_code
_entity_poly.pdbx_strand_id
1 'polypeptide(L)'
;MWIGYKILIVSHLITEIWAEKQYLPQREVDPGADFTRNHTVLEGTRFKRAIYKGQYCRSFGCCEDRDDGCVTQFYEMNALCYCDKFCERENSDCCPDYKSFCHGEKEWLPHTKPWYPEGCLRDGQHYEEGSVIKENCNSCTCSGQQWKCSQHVCLVEPELIDHVNKGDYGWTAQNYSQFWGMTLEEGFKYRLGTLPPSPMLLSMNEVTVSVFSV
;
A
#
# COMPACT_ATOMS: atom_id res chain seq x y z
N MET A 1 -0.59 61.41 40.99
CA MET A 1 -1.91 60.98 41.48
C MET A 1 -2.01 59.48 41.24
N TRP A 2 -1.61 58.64 42.22
CA TRP A 2 -2.51 58.05 43.25
C TRP A 2 -3.51 57.07 42.60
N ILE A 3 -3.62 55.77 42.92
CA ILE A 3 -3.30 54.88 44.08
C ILE A 3 -3.32 53.44 43.49
N GLY A 4 -2.40 52.52 43.77
CA GLY A 4 -2.36 51.65 44.97
C GLY A 4 -3.42 50.52 44.87
N TYR A 5 -3.22 49.26 45.23
CA TYR A 5 -2.23 48.58 46.05
C TYR A 5 -2.53 47.07 45.98
N LYS A 6 -1.50 46.22 46.07
CA LYS A 6 -1.38 44.94 46.82
C LYS A 6 -0.04 44.31 46.38
N ILE A 7 1.12 44.79 46.87
CA ILE A 7 1.83 44.30 48.08
C ILE A 7 1.69 42.76 48.20
N LEU A 8 2.72 41.95 47.99
CA LEU A 8 3.96 41.88 48.79
C LEU A 8 5.20 41.53 47.95
N ILE A 9 6.17 42.44 48.04
CA ILE A 9 7.63 42.33 47.88
C ILE A 9 8.08 41.41 49.06
N VAL A 10 9.17 40.63 49.07
CA VAL A 10 10.58 41.02 48.97
C VAL A 10 11.47 39.77 49.01
N SER A 11 12.65 39.88 48.37
CA SER A 11 13.99 39.45 48.87
C SER A 11 14.35 37.96 48.84
N HIS A 12 15.58 37.53 48.55
CA HIS A 12 16.89 38.16 48.30
C HIS A 12 17.75 37.07 47.60
N LEU A 13 18.53 37.40 46.56
CA LEU A 13 20.00 37.49 46.56
C LEU A 13 20.69 36.21 47.14
N ILE A 14 21.62 35.51 46.48
CA ILE A 14 23.04 35.89 46.33
C ILE A 14 23.81 34.70 45.67
N THR A 15 24.57 35.02 44.61
CA THR A 15 25.91 34.54 44.16
C THR A 15 26.18 33.04 43.98
N GLU A 16 26.58 32.61 42.78
CA GLU A 16 27.99 32.53 42.30
C GLU A 16 28.95 31.80 43.24
N ILE A 17 29.61 30.73 42.75
CA ILE A 17 31.07 30.59 42.75
C ILE A 17 31.49 29.55 41.70
N TRP A 18 32.49 30.00 40.96
CA TRP A 18 33.31 29.41 39.92
C TRP A 18 34.32 28.42 40.53
N ALA A 19 34.48 27.21 39.98
CA ALA A 19 35.72 26.43 40.12
C ALA A 19 35.80 25.28 39.10
N GLU A 20 36.73 25.46 38.18
CA GLU A 20 37.28 24.54 37.21
C GLU A 20 38.11 23.43 37.91
N LYS A 21 37.96 22.16 37.48
CA LYS A 21 39.04 21.23 37.04
C LYS A 21 38.74 19.73 37.23
N GLN A 22 38.77 19.06 36.08
CA GLN A 22 39.45 17.79 35.74
C GLN A 22 39.17 16.47 36.50
N TYR A 23 39.25 15.40 35.70
CA TYR A 23 39.48 13.97 36.02
C TYR A 23 38.26 13.05 36.24
N LEU A 24 37.95 12.27 35.19
CA LEU A 24 37.57 10.85 35.30
C LEU A 24 38.68 10.10 36.10
N PRO A 25 38.42 8.97 36.80
CA PRO A 25 37.54 7.89 36.33
C PRO A 25 36.76 7.09 37.40
N GLN A 26 35.86 6.22 36.90
CA GLN A 26 35.51 4.89 37.44
C GLN A 26 34.52 4.75 38.61
N ARG A 27 33.52 3.89 38.36
CA ARG A 27 32.77 2.99 39.27
C ARG A 27 31.99 3.60 40.43
N GLU A 28 30.67 3.46 40.39
CA GLU A 28 29.88 2.41 41.06
C GLU A 28 28.40 2.83 41.06
N VAL A 29 27.55 2.08 40.36
CA VAL A 29 26.08 2.21 40.51
C VAL A 29 25.60 0.97 41.22
N ASP A 30 25.17 1.21 42.45
CA ASP A 30 24.48 0.34 43.38
C ASP A 30 23.18 -0.21 42.74
N PRO A 31 22.93 -1.54 42.71
CA PRO A 31 21.67 -2.08 42.24
C PRO A 31 20.73 -2.36 43.42
N GLY A 32 19.86 -1.40 43.71
CA GLY A 32 18.75 -1.59 44.64
C GLY A 32 17.41 -1.70 43.90
N ALA A 33 16.85 -2.91 43.82
CA ALA A 33 15.43 -3.23 44.01
C ALA A 33 15.08 -4.60 43.40
N ASP A 34 15.36 -5.64 44.18
CA ASP A 34 14.41 -6.68 44.60
C ASP A 34 13.23 -7.01 43.66
N PHE A 35 13.26 -8.21 43.06
CA PHE A 35 12.03 -8.97 42.87
C PHE A 35 12.27 -10.47 43.03
N THR A 36 11.47 -11.03 43.92
CA THR A 36 11.58 -12.35 44.53
C THR A 36 11.51 -13.52 43.55
N ARG A 37 12.44 -14.44 43.75
CA ARG A 37 12.53 -15.80 43.22
C ARG A 37 11.30 -16.63 43.59
N ASN A 38 10.76 -17.37 42.62
CA ASN A 38 10.18 -18.69 42.87
C ASN A 38 10.50 -19.61 41.68
N HIS A 39 11.45 -20.50 41.89
CA HIS A 39 11.80 -21.58 40.96
C HIS A 39 10.89 -22.78 41.23
N THR A 40 10.11 -23.18 40.24
CA THR A 40 9.62 -24.55 40.11
C THR A 40 10.14 -25.12 38.80
N VAL A 41 11.05 -26.07 38.92
CA VAL A 41 11.61 -26.90 37.85
C VAL A 41 10.56 -27.95 37.50
N LEU A 42 10.11 -27.99 36.24
CA LEU A 42 9.89 -29.20 35.42
C LEU A 42 9.06 -28.82 34.17
N GLU A 43 9.73 -28.75 33.01
CA GLU A 43 9.25 -29.06 31.65
C GLU A 43 10.05 -28.25 30.63
N GLY A 44 10.46 -28.90 29.55
CA GLY A 44 11.28 -28.32 28.48
C GLY A 44 10.58 -27.16 27.78
N THR A 45 10.66 -25.97 28.37
CA THR A 45 10.24 -24.74 27.72
C THR A 45 11.40 -24.24 26.88
N ARG A 46 11.26 -24.38 25.57
CA ARG A 46 11.94 -23.51 24.58
C ARG A 46 11.86 -22.08 25.12
N PHE A 47 12.96 -21.56 25.65
CA PHE A 47 13.02 -20.21 26.19
C PHE A 47 12.50 -19.28 25.10
N LYS A 48 11.29 -18.74 25.29
CA LYS A 48 10.82 -17.60 24.51
C LYS A 48 11.92 -16.56 24.68
N ARG A 49 12.58 -16.18 23.58
CA ARG A 49 13.64 -15.16 23.57
C ARG A 49 13.10 -13.97 24.37
N ALA A 50 13.57 -13.80 25.60
CA ALA A 50 13.34 -12.57 26.31
C ALA A 50 13.95 -11.48 25.43
N ILE A 51 13.14 -10.49 25.09
CA ILE A 51 13.58 -9.35 24.28
C ILE A 51 14.45 -8.52 25.20
N TYR A 52 15.73 -8.90 25.32
CA TYR A 52 16.71 -8.19 26.13
C TYR A 52 16.99 -6.84 25.47
N LYS A 53 16.66 -5.76 26.16
CA LYS A 53 16.79 -4.36 25.69
C LYS A 53 18.20 -3.78 25.88
N GLY A 54 19.23 -4.62 25.93
CA GLY A 54 20.62 -4.18 26.02
C GLY A 54 21.19 -3.81 24.65
N GLN A 55 21.95 -2.71 24.58
CA GLN A 55 22.82 -2.41 23.44
C GLN A 55 24.18 -3.04 23.73
N TYR A 56 24.48 -4.19 23.10
CA TYR A 56 25.73 -4.92 23.31
C TYR A 56 26.65 -4.67 22.11
N CYS A 57 26.35 -5.29 20.96
CA CYS A 57 27.12 -5.10 19.73
C CYS A 57 27.03 -3.68 19.20
N ARG A 58 25.89 -3.00 19.42
CA ARG A 58 25.76 -1.58 19.05
C ARG A 58 26.70 -0.65 19.83
N SER A 59 27.06 -1.01 21.06
CA SER A 59 27.91 -0.19 21.93
C SER A 59 29.38 -0.61 21.87
N PHE A 60 29.64 -1.92 21.82
CA PHE A 60 30.98 -2.50 21.80
C PHE A 60 31.58 -2.50 20.39
N GLY A 61 30.76 -2.81 19.38
CA GLY A 61 31.11 -2.81 17.96
C GLY A 61 32.08 -3.92 17.56
N CYS A 62 31.58 -5.00 16.94
CA CYS A 62 32.35 -5.77 15.95
C CYS A 62 31.43 -6.70 15.15
N CYS A 63 31.88 -7.03 13.93
CA CYS A 63 31.25 -7.78 12.84
C CYS A 63 32.33 -8.01 11.73
N GLU A 64 32.14 -9.00 10.84
CA GLU A 64 33.10 -9.59 9.87
C GLU A 64 34.50 -9.97 10.42
N ASP A 65 34.99 -11.13 9.99
CA ASP A 65 36.14 -11.86 10.54
C ASP A 65 35.96 -12.42 11.97
N ARG A 66 36.83 -13.36 12.37
CA ARG A 66 36.89 -13.91 13.73
C ARG A 66 37.77 -13.02 14.57
N ASP A 67 37.24 -12.51 15.68
CA ASP A 67 37.98 -11.72 16.64
C ASP A 67 37.68 -12.22 18.06
N ASP A 68 38.62 -12.96 18.66
CA ASP A 68 38.46 -13.50 20.02
C ASP A 68 38.38 -12.40 21.10
N GLY A 69 38.76 -11.15 20.76
CA GLY A 69 38.60 -9.96 21.60
C GLY A 69 37.23 -9.28 21.46
N CYS A 70 36.41 -9.73 20.50
CA CYS A 70 35.08 -9.19 20.21
C CYS A 70 34.01 -9.69 21.19
N VAL A 71 34.19 -9.40 22.48
CA VAL A 71 33.42 -10.00 23.58
C VAL A 71 32.94 -8.95 24.59
N THR A 72 31.70 -9.11 25.07
CA THR A 72 31.12 -8.26 26.11
C THR A 72 30.35 -9.06 27.16
N GLN A 73 30.10 -8.44 28.32
CA GLN A 73 29.44 -9.07 29.44
C GLN A 73 27.93 -9.16 29.19
N PHE A 74 27.40 -10.38 29.26
CA PHE A 74 25.97 -10.63 29.24
C PHE A 74 25.45 -10.86 30.66
N TYR A 75 25.15 -9.75 31.33
CA TYR A 75 24.79 -9.70 32.75
C TYR A 75 23.62 -10.61 33.11
N GLU A 76 22.63 -10.76 32.23
CA GLU A 76 21.41 -11.53 32.46
C GLU A 76 21.63 -13.04 32.55
N MET A 77 22.70 -13.54 31.93
CA MET A 77 23.07 -14.96 31.99
C MET A 77 24.39 -15.19 32.75
N ASN A 78 24.93 -14.14 33.38
CA ASN A 78 26.26 -14.13 34.01
C ASN A 78 27.34 -14.80 33.13
N ALA A 79 27.29 -14.49 31.83
CA ALA A 79 28.09 -15.10 30.80
C ALA A 79 28.74 -14.03 29.92
N LEU A 80 29.60 -14.45 28.99
CA LEU A 80 30.12 -13.60 27.94
C LEU A 80 29.37 -13.86 26.64
N CYS A 81 29.19 -12.82 25.83
CA CYS A 81 28.63 -12.93 24.49
C CYS A 81 29.54 -12.25 23.46
N TYR A 82 29.46 -12.71 22.22
CA TYR A 82 30.33 -12.28 21.12
C TYR A 82 29.54 -11.50 20.07
N CYS A 83 30.22 -10.56 19.41
CA CYS A 83 29.66 -9.77 18.32
C CYS A 83 30.30 -10.08 16.95
N ASP A 84 31.26 -11.00 16.87
CA ASP A 84 31.85 -11.41 15.59
C ASP A 84 31.04 -12.51 14.88
N LYS A 85 31.40 -12.81 13.62
CA LYS A 85 30.71 -13.81 12.79
C LYS A 85 30.87 -15.25 13.28
N PHE A 86 31.93 -15.53 14.04
CA PHE A 86 32.22 -16.86 14.56
C PHE A 86 31.23 -17.28 15.66
N CYS A 87 30.48 -16.33 16.25
CA CYS A 87 29.43 -16.61 17.21
C CYS A 87 28.26 -17.44 16.63
N GLU A 88 28.05 -17.43 15.30
CA GLU A 88 26.99 -18.17 14.61
C GLU A 88 27.30 -19.67 14.45
N ARG A 89 27.29 -20.40 15.57
CA ARG A 89 27.48 -21.87 15.64
C ARG A 89 26.25 -22.57 16.21
N GLU A 90 26.25 -23.92 16.23
CA GLU A 90 25.12 -24.73 16.73
C GLU A 90 24.66 -24.33 18.15
N ASN A 91 25.61 -23.96 19.02
CA ASN A 91 25.34 -23.36 20.32
C ASN A 91 25.79 -21.89 20.26
N SER A 92 24.89 -21.01 19.78
CA SER A 92 25.23 -19.62 19.48
C SER A 92 25.51 -18.82 20.75
N ASP A 93 26.72 -18.26 20.84
CA ASP A 93 27.11 -17.36 21.94
C ASP A 93 27.06 -15.88 21.50
N CYS A 94 26.29 -15.59 20.45
CA CYS A 94 26.09 -14.24 19.93
C CYS A 94 25.34 -13.38 20.96
N CYS A 95 25.72 -12.11 21.05
CA CYS A 95 24.96 -11.16 21.85
C CYS A 95 23.53 -10.96 21.32
N PRO A 96 22.57 -10.57 22.18
CA PRO A 96 21.16 -10.44 21.80
C PRO A 96 20.88 -9.54 20.58
N ASP A 97 21.68 -8.49 20.36
CA ASP A 97 21.56 -7.54 19.26
C ASP A 97 22.51 -7.81 18.09
N TYR A 98 23.31 -8.89 18.12
CA TYR A 98 24.25 -9.24 17.03
C TYR A 98 23.56 -9.33 15.68
N LYS A 99 22.43 -10.05 15.59
CA LYS A 99 21.74 -10.27 14.31
C LYS A 99 21.14 -8.98 13.73
N SER A 100 20.58 -8.12 14.57
CA SER A 100 20.01 -6.84 14.10
C SER A 100 21.10 -5.82 13.80
N PHE A 101 22.24 -5.87 14.50
CA PHE A 101 23.38 -4.95 14.31
C PHE A 101 24.29 -5.36 13.14
N CYS A 102 24.77 -6.60 13.11
CA CYS A 102 25.75 -7.10 12.12
C CYS A 102 25.12 -7.68 10.86
N HIS A 103 23.98 -8.35 10.98
CA HIS A 103 23.28 -8.94 9.83
C HIS A 103 22.25 -8.00 9.20
N GLY A 104 22.32 -6.70 9.55
CA GLY A 104 21.54 -5.58 9.03
C GLY A 104 20.20 -6.02 8.47
N GLU A 105 19.16 -5.98 9.29
CA GLU A 105 17.81 -6.37 8.88
C GLU A 105 17.53 -5.83 7.46
N LYS A 106 17.60 -6.73 6.46
CA LYS A 106 16.56 -6.74 5.44
C LYS A 106 15.29 -6.99 6.24
N GLU A 107 14.77 -5.92 6.83
CA GLU A 107 13.37 -5.82 7.19
C GLU A 107 12.67 -6.23 5.89
N TRP A 108 12.22 -7.48 5.88
CA TRP A 108 11.01 -7.80 5.19
C TRP A 108 10.01 -6.80 5.78
N LEU A 109 9.85 -5.67 5.08
CA LEU A 109 8.75 -4.75 5.25
C LEU A 109 7.55 -5.62 5.62
N PRO A 110 6.89 -5.39 6.77
CA PRO A 110 5.85 -6.28 7.26
C PRO A 110 4.94 -6.57 6.09
N HIS A 111 4.81 -7.86 5.73
CA HIS A 111 4.03 -8.35 4.60
C HIS A 111 2.62 -7.74 4.67
N THR A 112 2.50 -6.57 4.08
CA THR A 112 1.27 -5.77 3.90
C THR A 112 1.00 -5.63 2.41
N LYS A 113 1.60 -6.51 1.60
CA LYS A 113 1.02 -6.89 0.32
C LYS A 113 0.30 -8.20 0.55
N PRO A 114 -1.05 -8.23 0.48
CA PRO A 114 -1.78 -9.47 0.43
C PRO A 114 -1.14 -10.38 -0.62
N TRP A 115 -0.96 -11.66 -0.25
CA TRP A 115 -0.41 -12.71 -1.10
C TRP A 115 -1.44 -13.14 -2.16
N TYR A 116 -2.08 -12.16 -2.80
CA TYR A 116 -2.92 -12.30 -3.98
C TYR A 116 -2.71 -11.00 -4.76
N PRO A 117 -2.27 -11.04 -6.03
CA PRO A 117 -2.31 -9.84 -6.85
C PRO A 117 -3.78 -9.39 -6.90
N GLU A 118 -4.07 -8.23 -6.31
CA GLU A 118 -5.36 -7.59 -6.50
C GLU A 118 -5.47 -7.26 -7.99
N GLY A 119 -6.43 -7.89 -8.66
CA GLY A 119 -6.52 -7.86 -10.11
C GLY A 119 -7.74 -8.64 -10.61
N CYS A 120 -8.09 -8.41 -11.87
CA CYS A 120 -9.28 -8.98 -12.49
C CYS A 120 -8.89 -9.95 -13.60
N LEU A 121 -9.67 -11.02 -13.75
CA LEU A 121 -9.52 -11.97 -14.86
C LEU A 121 -10.50 -11.62 -15.99
N ARG A 122 -10.03 -11.60 -17.23
CA ARG A 122 -10.87 -11.46 -18.43
C ARG A 122 -10.27 -12.29 -19.57
N ASP A 123 -11.07 -13.15 -20.19
CA ASP A 123 -10.68 -14.01 -21.33
C ASP A 123 -9.38 -14.82 -21.10
N GLY A 124 -9.16 -15.27 -19.86
CA GLY A 124 -7.96 -16.01 -19.44
C GLY A 124 -6.72 -15.16 -19.17
N GLN A 125 -6.80 -13.83 -19.36
CA GLN A 125 -5.74 -12.88 -19.04
C GLN A 125 -5.98 -12.17 -17.70
N HIS A 126 -4.91 -12.01 -16.92
CA HIS A 126 -4.93 -11.26 -15.67
C HIS A 126 -4.61 -9.78 -15.92
N TYR A 127 -5.35 -8.91 -15.25
CA TYR A 127 -5.21 -7.46 -15.25
C TYR A 127 -4.98 -6.96 -13.82
N GLU A 128 -4.08 -6.01 -13.66
CA GLU A 128 -3.81 -5.37 -12.35
C GLU A 128 -5.00 -4.55 -11.87
N GLU A 129 -5.14 -4.36 -10.55
CA GLU A 129 -6.12 -3.46 -9.95
C GLU A 129 -6.06 -2.06 -10.57
N GLY A 130 -7.23 -1.47 -10.85
CA GLY A 130 -7.34 -0.17 -11.52
C GLY A 130 -7.15 -0.21 -13.04
N SER A 131 -6.82 -1.36 -13.64
CA SER A 131 -6.77 -1.51 -15.09
C SER A 131 -8.10 -1.11 -15.73
N VAL A 132 -8.03 -0.43 -16.87
CA VAL A 132 -9.21 -0.02 -17.65
C VAL A 132 -9.16 -0.68 -19.00
N ILE A 133 -10.23 -1.42 -19.33
CA ILE A 133 -10.44 -1.98 -20.66
C ILE A 133 -11.69 -1.37 -21.29
N LYS A 134 -11.76 -1.42 -22.61
CA LYS A 134 -12.93 -0.95 -23.37
C LYS A 134 -13.64 -2.14 -23.99
N GLU A 135 -14.92 -2.27 -23.68
CA GLU A 135 -15.81 -3.32 -24.19
C GLU A 135 -16.91 -2.67 -25.02
N ASN A 136 -16.76 -2.75 -26.34
CA ASN A 136 -17.57 -2.00 -27.28
C ASN A 136 -17.55 -0.50 -26.91
N CYS A 137 -18.70 0.08 -26.55
CA CYS A 137 -18.79 1.49 -26.14
C CYS A 137 -18.56 1.70 -24.63
N ASN A 138 -18.51 0.63 -23.84
CA ASN A 138 -18.41 0.71 -22.39
C ASN A 138 -16.96 0.66 -21.90
N SER A 139 -16.68 1.45 -20.86
CA SER A 139 -15.39 1.44 -20.17
C SER A 139 -15.52 0.62 -18.90
N CYS A 140 -14.65 -0.37 -18.73
CA CYS A 140 -14.64 -1.29 -17.60
C CYS A 140 -13.37 -1.09 -16.78
N THR A 141 -13.52 -0.79 -15.49
CA THR A 141 -12.42 -0.63 -14.55
C THR A 141 -12.35 -1.82 -13.61
N CYS A 142 -11.18 -2.43 -13.48
CA CYS A 142 -10.93 -3.47 -12.50
C CYS A 142 -10.93 -2.86 -11.10
N SER A 143 -11.83 -3.33 -10.24
CA SER A 143 -11.92 -2.90 -8.86
C SER A 143 -12.29 -4.06 -7.94
N GLY A 144 -11.36 -4.46 -7.06
CA GLY A 144 -11.58 -5.51 -6.08
C GLY A 144 -11.92 -6.85 -6.72
N GLN A 145 -11.12 -7.27 -7.71
CA GLN A 145 -11.29 -8.52 -8.49
C GLN A 145 -12.57 -8.59 -9.35
N GLN A 146 -13.33 -7.49 -9.46
CA GLN A 146 -14.51 -7.40 -10.30
C GLN A 146 -14.38 -6.27 -11.33
N TRP A 147 -14.93 -6.51 -12.51
CA TRP A 147 -15.04 -5.48 -13.54
C TRP A 147 -16.25 -4.59 -13.28
N LYS A 148 -16.01 -3.29 -13.06
CA LYS A 148 -17.04 -2.26 -12.97
C LYS A 148 -17.12 -1.55 -14.32
N CYS A 149 -18.14 -1.89 -15.10
CA CYS A 149 -18.36 -1.33 -16.43
C CYS A 149 -19.42 -0.22 -16.42
N SER A 150 -19.22 0.82 -17.22
CA SER A 150 -20.30 1.72 -17.61
C SER A 150 -21.45 0.94 -18.26
N GLN A 151 -22.66 1.47 -18.18
CA GLN A 151 -23.89 0.83 -18.69
C GLN A 151 -24.51 1.68 -19.81
N HIS A 152 -23.74 1.96 -20.85
CA HIS A 152 -24.23 2.65 -22.04
C HIS A 152 -24.80 1.64 -23.03
N VAL A 153 -25.93 2.01 -23.64
CA VAL A 153 -26.46 1.32 -24.81
C VAL A 153 -25.53 1.63 -25.99
N CYS A 154 -24.92 0.61 -26.57
CA CYS A 154 -24.01 0.79 -27.70
C CYS A 154 -24.79 0.88 -29.02
N LEU A 155 -24.26 1.60 -29.99
CA LEU A 155 -24.90 1.76 -31.29
C LEU A 155 -25.00 0.43 -32.06
N VAL A 156 -24.00 -0.43 -31.88
CA VAL A 156 -23.96 -1.79 -32.44
C VAL A 156 -24.03 -2.78 -31.29
N GLU A 157 -25.13 -3.53 -31.20
CA GLU A 157 -25.34 -4.57 -30.20
C GLU A 157 -25.31 -5.96 -30.87
N PRO A 158 -24.32 -6.81 -30.54
CA PRO A 158 -24.22 -8.16 -31.11
C PRO A 158 -25.47 -9.00 -30.86
N GLU A 159 -26.05 -8.92 -29.66
CA GLU A 159 -27.27 -9.67 -29.32
C GLU A 159 -28.47 -9.25 -30.18
N LEU A 160 -28.58 -7.97 -30.51
CA LEU A 160 -29.64 -7.46 -31.40
C LEU A 160 -29.43 -7.95 -32.83
N ILE A 161 -28.19 -7.92 -33.34
CA ILE A 161 -27.84 -8.46 -34.66
C ILE A 161 -28.22 -9.95 -34.73
N ASP A 162 -27.83 -10.73 -33.72
CA ASP A 162 -28.14 -12.16 -33.63
C ASP A 162 -29.64 -12.41 -33.54
N HIS A 163 -30.38 -11.57 -32.80
CA HIS A 163 -31.83 -11.68 -32.70
C HIS A 163 -32.52 -11.39 -34.05
N VAL A 164 -32.10 -10.34 -34.75
CA VAL A 164 -32.64 -9.99 -36.08
C VAL A 164 -32.36 -11.10 -37.08
N ASN A 165 -31.13 -11.62 -37.11
CA ASN A 165 -30.70 -12.64 -38.05
C ASN A 165 -31.32 -14.03 -37.82
N LYS A 166 -31.99 -14.24 -36.67
CA LYS A 166 -32.80 -15.44 -36.42
C LYS A 166 -34.15 -15.41 -37.13
N GLY A 167 -34.63 -14.23 -37.53
CA GLY A 167 -35.89 -14.09 -38.27
C GLY A 167 -35.68 -14.13 -39.78
N ASP A 168 -36.76 -14.43 -40.51
CA ASP A 168 -36.77 -14.38 -41.97
C ASP A 168 -37.44 -13.09 -42.46
N TYR A 169 -36.63 -12.03 -42.58
CA TYR A 169 -37.07 -10.70 -42.99
C TYR A 169 -36.62 -10.32 -44.41
N GLY A 170 -35.95 -11.24 -45.13
CA GLY A 170 -35.38 -10.96 -46.46
C GLY A 170 -34.11 -10.08 -46.44
N TRP A 171 -33.60 -9.71 -45.26
CA TRP A 171 -32.33 -9.01 -45.07
C TRP A 171 -31.66 -9.48 -43.77
N THR A 172 -30.35 -9.26 -43.64
CA THR A 172 -29.58 -9.59 -42.44
C THR A 172 -28.91 -8.34 -41.86
N ALA A 173 -28.91 -8.25 -40.53
CA ALA A 173 -28.13 -7.27 -39.80
C ALA A 173 -26.65 -7.68 -39.79
N GLN A 174 -25.74 -6.70 -39.82
CA GLN A 174 -24.30 -6.92 -39.76
C GLN A 174 -23.62 -5.97 -38.78
N ASN A 175 -22.44 -6.37 -38.31
CA ASN A 175 -21.56 -5.50 -37.52
C ASN A 175 -20.73 -4.63 -38.46
N TYR A 176 -20.85 -3.32 -38.31
CA TYR A 176 -20.04 -2.34 -39.02
C TYR A 176 -18.99 -1.75 -38.08
N SER A 177 -17.72 -2.06 -38.33
CA SER A 177 -16.58 -1.62 -37.50
C SER A 177 -16.54 -0.10 -37.31
N GLN A 178 -16.96 0.66 -38.31
CA GLN A 178 -17.04 2.13 -38.25
C GLN A 178 -18.00 2.67 -37.17
N PHE A 179 -18.89 1.84 -36.63
CA PHE A 179 -19.84 2.18 -35.58
C PHE A 179 -19.53 1.47 -34.24
N TRP A 180 -18.54 0.58 -34.24
CA TRP A 180 -18.12 -0.11 -33.02
C TRP A 180 -17.50 0.85 -32.03
N GLY A 181 -17.91 0.76 -30.76
CA GLY A 181 -17.43 1.64 -29.71
C GLY A 181 -18.11 3.01 -29.62
N MET A 182 -19.12 3.28 -30.46
CA MET A 182 -20.04 4.41 -30.27
C MET A 182 -21.23 4.00 -29.40
N THR A 183 -21.67 4.93 -28.56
CA THR A 183 -22.95 4.83 -27.86
C THR A 183 -24.11 5.13 -28.81
N LEU A 184 -25.29 4.62 -28.47
CA LEU A 184 -26.52 4.89 -29.22
C LEU A 184 -26.79 6.40 -29.30
N GLU A 185 -26.60 7.14 -28.20
CA GLU A 185 -26.76 8.59 -28.14
C GLU A 185 -25.83 9.33 -29.12
N GLU A 186 -24.56 8.94 -29.19
CA GLU A 186 -23.61 9.50 -30.17
C GLU A 186 -24.04 9.19 -31.60
N GLY A 187 -24.58 7.99 -31.85
CA GLY A 187 -25.18 7.62 -33.13
C GLY A 187 -26.32 8.56 -33.51
N PHE A 188 -27.29 8.77 -32.61
CA PHE A 188 -28.38 9.71 -32.82
C PHE A 188 -27.87 11.12 -33.11
N LYS A 189 -26.90 11.59 -32.32
CA LYS A 189 -26.40 12.97 -32.41
C LYS A 189 -25.56 13.24 -33.65
N TYR A 190 -24.72 12.30 -34.06
CA TYR A 190 -23.69 12.54 -35.08
C TYR A 190 -23.90 11.73 -36.37
N ARG A 191 -24.76 10.70 -36.38
CA ARG A 191 -24.99 9.83 -37.56
C ARG A 191 -26.39 9.97 -38.15
N LEU A 192 -27.39 10.39 -37.37
CA LEU A 192 -28.69 10.75 -37.91
C LEU A 192 -28.66 12.18 -38.44
N GLY A 193 -27.95 12.34 -39.56
CA GLY A 193 -28.05 13.54 -40.36
C GLY A 193 -29.46 13.64 -40.95
N THR A 194 -30.31 14.43 -40.33
CA THR A 194 -31.04 15.42 -41.13
C THR A 194 -30.67 16.78 -40.55
N LEU A 195 -29.86 17.52 -41.30
CA LEU A 195 -29.98 18.97 -41.21
C LEU A 195 -31.46 19.29 -41.49
N PRO A 196 -32.08 20.24 -40.77
CA PRO A 196 -33.44 20.63 -41.09
C PRO A 196 -33.53 20.89 -42.61
N PRO A 197 -34.47 20.26 -43.31
CA PRO A 197 -34.58 20.42 -44.76
C PRO A 197 -34.70 21.91 -45.08
N SER A 198 -34.09 22.32 -46.19
CA SER A 198 -34.13 23.73 -46.60
C SER A 198 -35.60 24.19 -46.70
N PRO A 199 -35.89 25.49 -46.52
CA PRO A 199 -37.25 26.01 -46.70
C PRO A 199 -37.87 25.61 -48.04
N MET A 200 -37.04 25.44 -49.08
CA MET A 200 -37.46 24.94 -50.39
C MET A 200 -38.00 23.51 -50.32
N LEU A 201 -37.32 22.60 -49.63
CA LEU A 201 -37.77 21.21 -49.45
C LEU A 201 -39.06 21.14 -48.61
N LEU A 202 -39.18 21.98 -47.57
CA LEU A 202 -40.41 22.09 -46.76
C LEU A 202 -41.58 22.70 -47.54
N SER A 203 -41.32 23.41 -48.63
CA SER A 203 -42.33 24.04 -49.49
C SER A 203 -42.75 23.20 -50.70
N MET A 204 -42.23 21.98 -50.84
CA MET A 204 -42.61 21.08 -51.93
C MET A 204 -44.02 20.53 -51.71
N ASN A 205 -44.84 20.55 -52.76
CA ASN A 205 -46.16 19.93 -52.78
C ASN A 205 -46.10 18.55 -53.46
N GLU A 206 -47.09 17.71 -53.20
CA GLU A 206 -47.18 16.39 -53.82
C GLU A 206 -47.23 16.48 -55.35
N VAL A 207 -46.61 15.50 -56.02
CA VAL A 207 -46.70 15.37 -57.47
C VAL A 207 -47.89 14.49 -57.81
N THR A 208 -48.93 15.09 -58.36
CA THR A 208 -50.08 14.35 -58.88
C THR A 208 -49.71 13.73 -60.23
N VAL A 209 -49.61 12.41 -60.30
CA VAL A 209 -49.44 11.69 -61.57
C VAL A 209 -50.80 11.19 -62.04
N SER A 210 -51.29 11.74 -63.16
CA SER A 210 -52.44 11.21 -63.86
C SER A 210 -52.00 10.00 -64.69
N VAL A 211 -52.30 8.80 -64.19
CA VAL A 211 -52.08 7.56 -64.92
C VAL A 211 -53.24 7.39 -65.89
N PHE A 212 -52.99 7.59 -67.19
CA PHE A 212 -53.97 7.27 -68.21
C PHE A 212 -53.92 5.76 -68.48
N SER A 213 -55.03 5.08 -68.17
CA SER A 213 -55.24 3.68 -68.53
C SER A 213 -55.42 3.57 -70.05
N VAL A 214 -54.65 2.69 -70.69
CA VAL A 214 -54.82 2.31 -72.10
C VAL A 214 -55.83 1.17 -72.19
#